data_AF-A0A0A7CP52-F1
#
_entry.id   AF-A0A0A7CP52-F1
#
_cell.length_a   1.000
_cell.length_b   1.000
_cell.length_c   1.000
_cell.angle_alpha   90.00
_cell.angle_beta   90.00
_cell.angle_gamma   90.00
#
_symmetry.space_group_name_H-M   'P 1'
#
loop_
_entity.id
_entity.type
_entity.pdbx_description
1 polymer ?
#
loop_
_entity_poly.entity_id
_entity_poly.type
_entity_poly.pdbx_seq_one_letter_code
_entity_poly.pdbx_strand_id
1 'polypeptide(L)'
;MFGFTKLIAFCAAAVAAKQVYTPQSAIQVAVPIKYDLSASAPISTDIYNPANTFVSVHFESLNVPEGGILTLTSFDGADSVTFHGGESKKDVYAEWLTAGKGGVKVKYDGPTLTKDAGNVFVIDKIMVGKQAPVFESLCGPDKSKPAPCYADDSVKTKSGKAVARLLIGGSSLCTGWLVGSEGHLLTNHHCIETEDDAKNLQVELGAECKTCDDPNNQKQLGCKGEIVATDAKFVASDELADFTLVKLNIKDGVDIKKYGYLQIRPEGPKLNEQIHILGHAVGWPKRFAIVTQNGQLGTVTNSSIPSCQPDEFGYVLDTQGGNSGSPVISNVDNAVVGIHNCGGCPTGPNGGIKIDKVVDILKKANALPKDAIAGKPAC
;
A
#
# COMPACT_ATOMS: atom_id res chain seq x y z
N MET A 1 42.28 -53.22 -34.60
CA MET A 1 42.28 -51.86 -35.17
C MET A 1 40.86 -51.51 -35.56
N PHE A 2 40.34 -50.42 -34.98
CA PHE A 2 39.24 -49.52 -35.41
C PHE A 2 38.17 -50.11 -36.37
N GLY A 3 36.88 -50.19 -36.05
CA GLY A 3 36.02 -49.22 -35.38
C GLY A 3 35.23 -48.43 -36.43
N PHE A 4 33.95 -48.73 -36.64
CA PHE A 4 32.98 -47.86 -37.32
C PHE A 4 31.55 -48.19 -36.85
N THR A 5 31.19 -47.66 -35.69
CA THR A 5 29.79 -47.56 -35.25
C THR A 5 29.16 -46.38 -36.00
N LYS A 6 28.14 -46.62 -36.81
CA LYS A 6 27.33 -45.59 -37.45
C LYS A 6 26.65 -44.74 -36.37
N LEU A 7 27.09 -43.49 -36.22
CA LEU A 7 26.40 -42.48 -35.44
C LEU A 7 25.15 -42.07 -36.22
N ILE A 8 23.97 -42.49 -35.76
CA ILE A 8 22.69 -41.94 -36.20
C ILE A 8 22.56 -40.59 -35.48
N ALA A 9 22.67 -39.50 -36.23
CA ALA A 9 22.38 -38.17 -35.72
C ALA A 9 20.86 -38.05 -35.48
N PHE A 10 20.44 -38.18 -34.22
CA PHE A 10 19.14 -37.69 -33.79
C PHE A 10 19.20 -36.15 -33.81
N CYS A 11 18.57 -35.53 -34.80
CA CYS A 11 18.20 -34.12 -34.71
C CYS A 11 17.15 -33.99 -33.59
N ALA A 12 17.61 -33.70 -32.38
CA ALA A 12 16.74 -33.18 -31.34
C ALA A 12 16.36 -31.74 -31.73
N ALA A 13 15.23 -31.59 -32.42
CA ALA A 13 14.58 -30.31 -32.53
C ALA A 13 14.18 -29.91 -31.10
N ALA A 14 14.88 -28.91 -30.53
CA ALA A 14 14.45 -28.27 -29.30
C ALA A 14 13.12 -27.58 -29.58
N VAL A 15 12.02 -28.27 -29.25
CA VAL A 15 10.70 -27.63 -29.17
C VAL A 15 10.79 -26.69 -27.97
N ALA A 16 11.05 -25.41 -28.24
CA ALA A 16 10.87 -24.38 -27.24
C ALA A 16 9.39 -24.43 -26.82
N ALA A 17 9.13 -24.95 -25.62
CA ALA A 17 7.82 -24.90 -25.03
C ALA A 17 7.43 -23.42 -24.93
N LYS A 18 6.49 -22.98 -25.78
CA LYS A 18 5.79 -21.73 -25.54
C LYS A 18 4.92 -21.96 -24.32
N GLN A 19 5.37 -21.49 -23.16
CA GLN A 19 4.47 -21.26 -22.04
C GLN A 19 3.42 -20.26 -22.51
N VAL A 20 2.21 -20.76 -22.75
CA VAL A 20 1.03 -19.92 -22.89
C VAL A 20 0.67 -19.47 -21.48
N TYR A 21 1.11 -18.27 -21.11
CA TYR A 21 0.68 -17.61 -19.88
C TYR A 21 -0.72 -17.05 -20.10
N THR A 22 -1.66 -17.45 -19.25
CA THR A 22 -2.91 -16.73 -19.04
C THR A 22 -2.62 -15.30 -18.59
N PRO A 23 -3.46 -14.30 -18.96
CA PRO A 23 -3.22 -12.91 -18.59
C PRO A 23 -3.38 -12.75 -17.08
N GLN A 24 -2.26 -12.77 -16.36
CA GLN A 24 -2.24 -12.59 -14.91
C GLN A 24 -2.06 -11.10 -14.59
N SER A 25 -3.02 -10.57 -13.84
CA SER A 25 -3.14 -9.19 -13.42
C SER A 25 -2.16 -8.77 -12.32
N ALA A 26 -0.98 -9.37 -12.26
CA ALA A 26 -0.03 -9.19 -11.15
C ALA A 26 0.98 -8.07 -11.42
N ILE A 27 1.35 -7.37 -10.35
CA ILE A 27 2.53 -6.52 -10.25
C ILE A 27 3.77 -7.39 -10.51
N GLN A 28 4.69 -6.90 -11.33
CA GLN A 28 6.01 -7.51 -11.47
C GLN A 28 6.99 -6.77 -10.56
N VAL A 29 7.24 -7.37 -9.39
CA VAL A 29 8.26 -6.90 -8.46
C VAL A 29 9.63 -7.26 -9.01
N ALA A 30 10.57 -6.31 -8.92
CA ALA A 30 11.97 -6.52 -9.26
C ALA A 30 12.21 -7.06 -10.67
N VAL A 31 11.57 -6.45 -11.69
CA VAL A 31 11.94 -6.73 -13.09
C VAL A 31 13.41 -6.34 -13.25
N PRO A 32 14.31 -7.31 -13.52
CA PRO A 32 15.72 -7.02 -13.64
C PRO A 32 15.94 -6.13 -14.85
N ILE A 33 16.58 -5.00 -14.63
CA ILE A 33 17.11 -4.17 -15.69
C ILE A 33 18.57 -3.90 -15.39
N LYS A 34 19.35 -3.43 -16.35
CA LYS A 34 20.72 -3.02 -16.03
C LYS A 34 21.02 -1.75 -16.76
N TYR A 35 21.07 -0.67 -15.99
CA TYR A 35 21.45 0.65 -16.45
C TYR A 35 22.43 1.26 -15.45
N ASP A 36 23.71 1.30 -15.84
CA ASP A 36 24.71 2.08 -15.15
C ASP A 36 25.04 3.33 -15.95
N LEU A 37 25.24 4.46 -15.26
CA LEU A 37 25.88 5.63 -15.85
C LEU A 37 27.30 5.72 -15.29
N SER A 38 28.25 5.17 -16.05
CA SER A 38 29.66 5.05 -15.63
C SER A 38 30.59 6.14 -16.17
N ALA A 39 30.21 6.94 -17.17
CA ALA A 39 30.89 8.19 -17.53
C ALA A 39 30.23 8.90 -18.72
N SER A 40 30.35 10.23 -18.70
CA SER A 40 30.24 11.20 -19.80
C SER A 40 28.86 11.69 -20.27
N ALA A 41 28.68 13.01 -20.06
CA ALA A 41 27.62 13.91 -20.54
C ALA A 41 26.24 13.84 -19.85
N PRO A 42 25.47 14.96 -19.85
CA PRO A 42 24.07 14.95 -19.45
C PRO A 42 23.32 13.93 -20.32
N ILE A 43 22.69 12.95 -19.66
CA ILE A 43 21.98 11.88 -20.35
C ILE A 43 20.52 11.91 -19.95
N SER A 44 19.66 11.64 -20.92
CA SER A 44 18.25 11.33 -20.73
C SER A 44 18.08 9.90 -21.22
N THR A 45 17.73 8.99 -20.33
CA THR A 45 17.34 7.62 -20.69
C THR A 45 15.89 7.37 -20.31
N ASP A 46 15.24 6.51 -21.08
CA ASP A 46 13.83 6.24 -21.01
C ASP A 46 13.65 4.79 -20.55
N ILE A 47 13.03 4.60 -19.37
CA ILE A 47 12.59 3.30 -18.90
C ILE A 47 11.14 3.14 -19.38
N TYR A 48 10.96 2.40 -20.47
CA TYR A 48 9.65 2.20 -21.10
C TYR A 48 9.18 0.76 -20.98
N ASN A 49 7.95 0.58 -20.49
CA ASN A 49 7.19 -0.63 -20.63
C ASN A 49 5.68 -0.29 -20.73
N PRO A 50 5.06 -0.49 -21.91
CA PRO A 50 3.69 -0.05 -22.22
C PRO A 50 2.60 -0.73 -21.38
N ALA A 51 2.92 -1.79 -20.65
CA ALA A 51 1.97 -2.51 -19.83
C ALA A 51 1.70 -1.83 -18.47
N ASN A 52 2.43 -0.77 -18.10
CA ASN A 52 2.47 -0.28 -16.71
C ASN A 52 1.63 0.98 -16.47
N THR A 53 1.06 1.10 -15.26
CA THR A 53 0.40 2.32 -14.78
C THR A 53 1.21 3.10 -13.74
N PHE A 54 2.30 2.52 -13.20
CA PHE A 54 3.31 3.20 -12.36
C PHE A 54 4.71 2.57 -12.56
N VAL A 55 5.77 3.28 -12.14
CA VAL A 55 7.17 2.79 -12.11
C VAL A 55 7.87 3.31 -10.86
N SER A 56 8.61 2.45 -10.16
CA SER A 56 9.64 2.86 -9.20
C SER A 56 11.00 2.26 -9.61
N VAL A 57 12.03 3.11 -9.57
CA VAL A 57 13.39 2.77 -9.98
C VAL A 57 14.19 2.33 -8.77
N HIS A 58 14.78 1.14 -8.81
CA HIS A 58 15.74 0.70 -7.81
C HIS A 58 17.14 1.20 -8.15
N PHE A 59 17.85 1.71 -7.16
CA PHE A 59 19.27 2.03 -7.23
C PHE A 59 20.05 1.04 -6.38
N GLU A 60 20.80 0.14 -7.02
CA GLU A 60 21.88 -0.60 -6.37
C GLU A 60 22.86 0.39 -5.73
N SER A 61 23.17 1.48 -6.46
CA SER A 61 23.89 2.63 -5.92
C SER A 61 23.45 3.93 -6.59
N LEU A 62 23.47 5.02 -5.82
CA LEU A 62 23.22 6.39 -6.26
C LEU A 62 24.27 7.28 -5.58
N ASN A 63 24.98 8.08 -6.36
CA ASN A 63 25.99 9.04 -5.92
C ASN A 63 25.90 10.28 -6.81
N VAL A 64 25.01 11.22 -6.48
CA VAL A 64 24.88 12.45 -7.25
C VAL A 64 26.03 13.38 -6.88
N PRO A 65 26.95 13.73 -7.81
CA PRO A 65 28.08 14.58 -7.49
C PRO A 65 27.63 16.02 -7.18
N GLU A 66 28.46 16.77 -6.46
CA GLU A 66 28.20 18.20 -6.21
C GLU A 66 27.95 18.95 -7.54
N GLY A 67 26.92 19.81 -7.54
CA GLY A 67 26.47 20.51 -8.75
C GLY A 67 25.69 19.65 -9.75
N GLY A 68 25.46 18.37 -9.45
CA GLY A 68 24.60 17.48 -10.22
C GLY A 68 23.15 17.44 -9.71
N ILE A 69 22.24 17.08 -10.60
CA ILE A 69 20.82 16.86 -10.35
C ILE A 69 20.41 15.61 -11.13
N LEU A 70 19.87 14.62 -10.43
CA LEU A 70 19.21 13.47 -11.06
C LEU A 70 17.71 13.61 -10.90
N THR A 71 16.97 13.65 -12.00
CA THR A 71 15.52 13.72 -12.00
C THR A 71 14.93 12.47 -12.66
N LEU A 72 14.01 11.83 -11.97
CA LEU A 72 13.09 10.85 -12.53
C LEU A 72 11.80 11.59 -12.86
N THR A 73 11.26 11.49 -14.07
CA THR A 73 10.01 12.15 -14.47
C THR A 73 9.12 11.17 -15.20
N SER A 74 7.84 11.11 -14.85
CA SER A 74 6.88 10.31 -15.61
C SER A 74 6.80 10.79 -17.07
N PHE A 75 6.52 9.90 -18.02
CA PHE A 75 6.44 10.29 -19.45
C PHE A 75 5.27 11.23 -19.78
N ASP A 76 4.25 11.29 -18.94
CA ASP A 76 3.19 12.30 -19.02
C ASP A 76 3.56 13.62 -18.33
N GLY A 77 4.68 13.67 -17.60
CA GLY A 77 5.16 14.84 -16.86
C GLY A 77 4.38 15.13 -15.57
N ALA A 78 3.49 14.24 -15.14
CA ALA A 78 2.64 14.43 -13.97
C ALA A 78 3.41 14.35 -12.63
N ASP A 79 4.43 13.49 -12.55
CA ASP A 79 5.21 13.28 -11.34
C ASP A 79 6.72 13.36 -11.62
N SER A 80 7.49 13.80 -10.61
CA SER A 80 8.95 13.72 -10.66
C SER A 80 9.55 13.53 -9.27
N VAL A 81 10.68 12.82 -9.21
CA VAL A 81 11.55 12.69 -8.04
C VAL A 81 12.89 13.29 -8.41
N THR A 82 13.46 14.12 -7.54
CA THR A 82 14.77 14.74 -7.77
C THR A 82 15.72 14.38 -6.64
N PHE A 83 16.94 13.99 -7.01
CA PHE A 83 18.07 13.81 -6.12
C PHE A 83 19.11 14.88 -6.44
N HIS A 84 19.58 15.56 -5.41
CA HIS A 84 20.49 16.71 -5.52
C HIS A 84 21.94 16.32 -5.27
N GLY A 85 22.87 17.13 -5.76
CA GLY A 85 24.31 16.92 -5.58
C GLY A 85 24.71 16.80 -4.11
N GLY A 86 25.51 15.79 -3.81
CA GLY A 86 25.88 15.38 -2.46
C GLY A 86 25.05 14.22 -1.91
N GLU A 87 23.92 13.86 -2.54
CA GLU A 87 23.14 12.69 -2.13
C GLU A 87 23.81 11.37 -2.55
N SER A 88 23.97 10.47 -1.58
CA SER A 88 24.41 9.09 -1.81
C SER A 88 23.44 8.11 -1.15
N LYS A 89 22.99 7.11 -1.90
CA LYS A 89 22.11 6.03 -1.43
C LYS A 89 22.57 4.69 -2.00
N LYS A 90 22.29 3.60 -1.30
CA LYS A 90 22.56 2.24 -1.76
C LYS A 90 21.34 1.38 -1.48
N ASP A 91 21.06 0.45 -2.40
CA ASP A 91 19.99 -0.54 -2.29
C ASP A 91 18.64 0.09 -1.92
N VAL A 92 18.20 1.06 -2.73
CA VAL A 92 17.00 1.86 -2.45
C VAL A 92 16.10 2.01 -3.67
N TYR A 93 14.79 1.93 -3.47
CA TYR A 93 13.82 2.38 -4.46
C TYR A 93 13.59 3.89 -4.38
N ALA A 94 13.57 4.56 -5.52
CA ALA A 94 13.05 5.92 -5.60
C ALA A 94 11.55 5.96 -5.30
N GLU A 95 11.00 7.14 -4.98
CA GLU A 95 9.55 7.29 -4.94
C GLU A 95 8.97 6.91 -6.31
N TRP A 96 7.82 6.26 -6.28
CA TRP A 96 7.14 5.81 -7.48
C TRP A 96 6.58 7.02 -8.24
N LEU A 97 6.53 6.89 -9.55
CA LEU A 97 5.96 7.86 -10.46
C LEU A 97 4.75 7.24 -11.16
N THR A 98 3.68 8.01 -11.38
CA THR A 98 2.63 7.55 -12.30
C THR A 98 3.25 7.29 -13.66
N ALA A 99 2.94 6.16 -14.29
CA ALA A 99 3.48 5.80 -15.60
C ALA A 99 2.38 5.95 -16.66
N GLY A 100 1.70 7.11 -16.69
CA GLY A 100 0.50 7.32 -17.54
C GLY A 100 0.74 7.20 -19.05
N LYS A 101 2.00 7.12 -19.50
CA LYS A 101 2.39 6.74 -20.87
C LYS A 101 3.36 5.55 -20.91
N GLY A 102 3.33 4.70 -19.89
CA GLY A 102 4.09 3.45 -19.80
C GLY A 102 5.57 3.63 -19.49
N GLY A 103 6.01 4.71 -18.84
CA GLY A 103 7.42 4.85 -18.52
C GLY A 103 7.84 6.08 -17.73
N VAL A 104 9.13 6.09 -17.38
CA VAL A 104 9.82 7.15 -16.64
C VAL A 104 11.08 7.54 -17.38
N LYS A 105 11.31 8.84 -17.45
CA LYS A 105 12.53 9.46 -17.95
C LYS A 105 13.50 9.68 -16.80
N VAL A 106 14.71 9.16 -16.93
CA VAL A 106 15.82 9.38 -16.01
C VAL A 106 16.74 10.42 -16.66
N LYS A 107 16.84 11.59 -16.06
CA LYS A 107 17.67 12.70 -16.55
C LYS A 107 18.71 13.06 -15.50
N TYR A 108 19.97 13.04 -15.89
CA TYR A 108 21.05 13.64 -15.10
C TYR A 108 21.53 14.93 -15.76
N ASP A 109 21.62 16.00 -14.98
CA ASP A 109 22.15 17.30 -15.35
C ASP A 109 23.24 17.69 -14.35
N GLY A 110 24.49 17.86 -14.79
CA GLY A 110 25.61 18.06 -13.87
C GLY A 110 26.98 17.95 -14.51
N PRO A 111 28.05 18.10 -13.72
CA PRO A 111 29.42 18.07 -14.20
C PRO A 111 29.75 16.72 -14.85
N THR A 112 30.63 16.77 -15.85
CA THR A 112 31.18 15.57 -16.48
C THR A 112 32.14 14.90 -15.51
N LEU A 113 31.81 13.68 -15.07
CA LEU A 113 32.67 12.89 -14.21
C LEU A 113 33.83 12.26 -14.99
N THR A 114 35.03 12.29 -14.42
CA THR A 114 36.17 11.52 -14.91
C THR A 114 35.93 10.03 -14.63
N LYS A 115 36.47 9.13 -15.46
CA LYS A 115 36.29 7.66 -15.33
C LYS A 115 36.63 7.12 -13.93
N ASP A 116 37.45 7.84 -13.17
CA ASP A 116 37.92 7.45 -11.85
C ASP A 116 36.97 7.87 -10.71
N ALA A 117 35.91 8.64 -10.99
CA ALA A 117 34.99 9.17 -9.98
C ALA A 117 33.85 8.19 -9.58
N GLY A 118 33.74 7.04 -10.23
CA GLY A 118 32.67 6.06 -10.00
C GLY A 118 31.34 6.42 -10.68
N ASN A 119 30.34 5.54 -10.53
CA ASN A 119 29.03 5.69 -11.18
C ASN A 119 28.17 6.73 -10.45
N VAL A 120 27.50 7.61 -11.21
CA VAL A 120 26.45 8.50 -10.67
C VAL A 120 25.30 7.68 -10.13
N PHE A 121 24.93 6.62 -10.84
CA PHE A 121 23.96 5.64 -10.37
C PHE A 121 24.16 4.29 -11.06
N VAL A 122 23.68 3.24 -10.40
CA VAL A 122 23.45 1.91 -10.95
C VAL A 122 22.01 1.53 -10.65
N ILE A 123 21.23 1.32 -11.70
CA ILE A 123 19.86 0.83 -11.65
C ILE A 123 19.88 -0.62 -12.10
N ASP A 124 19.49 -1.52 -11.21
CA ASP A 124 19.49 -2.97 -11.41
C ASP A 124 18.07 -3.56 -11.48
N LYS A 125 17.06 -2.83 -10.99
CA LYS A 125 15.67 -3.31 -10.94
C LYS A 125 14.69 -2.16 -11.10
N ILE A 126 13.51 -2.49 -11.62
CA ILE A 126 12.33 -1.63 -11.55
C ILE A 126 11.17 -2.41 -10.95
N MET A 127 10.33 -1.70 -10.21
CA MET A 127 8.98 -2.15 -9.87
C MET A 127 8.01 -1.60 -10.91
N VAL A 128 7.27 -2.52 -11.54
CA VAL A 128 6.32 -2.20 -12.61
C VAL A 128 5.06 -3.04 -12.49
N GLY A 129 3.90 -2.48 -12.85
CA GLY A 129 2.66 -3.26 -12.79
C GLY A 129 1.45 -2.56 -13.38
N LYS A 130 0.39 -3.37 -13.55
CA LYS A 130 -0.99 -2.92 -13.70
C LYS A 130 -1.66 -2.99 -12.32
N GLN A 131 -2.61 -2.09 -12.10
CA GLN A 131 -3.49 -2.17 -10.96
C GLN A 131 -4.15 -3.58 -10.89
N ALA A 132 -3.94 -4.29 -9.79
CA ALA A 132 -4.54 -5.61 -9.59
C ALA A 132 -6.08 -5.50 -9.57
N PRO A 133 -6.81 -6.53 -10.01
CA PRO A 133 -8.25 -6.61 -9.82
C PRO A 133 -8.57 -6.59 -8.34
N VAL A 134 -9.61 -5.84 -8.08
CA VAL A 134 -10.11 -5.40 -6.79
C VAL A 134 -10.76 -6.60 -6.09
N PHE A 135 -10.12 -7.16 -5.04
CA PHE A 135 -10.87 -7.89 -4.02
C PHE A 135 -11.52 -6.85 -3.12
N GLU A 136 -12.66 -6.30 -3.55
CA GLU A 136 -13.50 -5.41 -2.76
C GLU A 136 -14.69 -4.93 -3.62
N SER A 137 -15.82 -4.71 -2.98
CA SER A 137 -17.11 -4.63 -3.65
C SER A 137 -17.94 -3.42 -3.25
N LEU A 138 -18.40 -2.69 -4.26
CA LEU A 138 -19.50 -1.75 -4.12
C LEU A 138 -20.81 -2.52 -3.93
N CYS A 139 -21.64 -2.08 -2.97
CA CYS A 139 -22.97 -2.63 -2.72
C CYS A 139 -24.03 -2.06 -3.68
N GLY A 140 -23.62 -1.14 -4.56
CA GLY A 140 -24.45 -0.42 -5.52
C GLY A 140 -23.69 0.81 -6.02
N PRO A 141 -24.36 1.92 -6.37
CA PRO A 141 -23.68 3.20 -6.57
C PRO A 141 -22.88 3.59 -5.31
N ASP A 142 -21.62 4.01 -5.48
CA ASP A 142 -20.74 4.36 -4.36
C ASP A 142 -21.35 5.45 -3.47
N LYS A 143 -21.65 5.09 -2.21
CA LYS A 143 -22.14 5.97 -1.14
C LYS A 143 -21.04 6.42 -0.20
N SER A 144 -19.81 5.92 -0.35
CA SER A 144 -18.68 6.46 0.39
C SER A 144 -18.46 7.91 0.00
N LYS A 145 -18.02 8.73 0.96
CA LYS A 145 -17.73 10.15 0.72
C LYS A 145 -16.33 10.52 1.18
N PRO A 146 -15.67 11.49 0.50
CA PRO A 146 -14.40 12.04 0.94
C PRO A 146 -14.41 12.53 2.39
N ALA A 147 -13.27 12.44 3.07
CA ALA A 147 -13.11 12.91 4.45
C ALA A 147 -13.59 14.35 4.70
N PRO A 148 -13.33 15.34 3.81
CA PRO A 148 -13.81 16.72 4.01
C PRO A 148 -15.33 16.87 4.05
N CYS A 149 -16.08 15.89 3.54
CA CYS A 149 -17.54 15.89 3.63
C CYS A 149 -18.05 15.68 5.08
N TYR A 150 -17.16 15.28 5.99
CA TYR A 150 -17.45 15.03 7.40
C TYR A 150 -16.65 15.94 8.33
N ALA A 151 -16.15 17.08 7.84
CA ALA A 151 -15.32 18.01 8.61
C ALA A 151 -16.00 18.53 9.89
N ASP A 152 -17.34 18.61 9.91
CA ASP A 152 -18.11 19.02 11.09
C ASP A 152 -18.27 17.91 12.15
N ASP A 153 -17.97 16.65 11.80
CA ASP A 153 -17.95 15.53 12.74
C ASP A 153 -16.55 15.38 13.34
N SER A 154 -16.36 16.03 14.49
CA SER A 154 -15.06 16.07 15.19
C SER A 154 -14.54 14.68 15.60
N VAL A 155 -15.43 13.74 15.90
CA VAL A 155 -15.07 12.38 16.32
C VAL A 155 -14.51 11.61 15.12
N LYS A 156 -15.23 11.64 14.00
CA LYS A 156 -14.81 11.02 12.73
C LYS A 156 -13.54 11.65 12.18
N THR A 157 -13.45 12.98 12.20
CA THR A 157 -12.26 13.71 11.75
C THR A 157 -11.03 13.35 12.60
N LYS A 158 -11.20 13.20 13.92
CA LYS A 158 -10.11 12.76 14.80
C LYS A 158 -9.65 11.34 14.49
N SER A 159 -10.57 10.38 14.37
CA SER A 159 -10.25 8.99 14.03
C SER A 159 -9.59 8.89 12.65
N GLY A 160 -10.10 9.66 11.68
CA GLY A 160 -9.58 9.70 10.31
C GLY A 160 -8.09 10.03 10.27
N LYS A 161 -7.58 10.93 11.11
CA LYS A 161 -6.15 11.31 11.11
C LYS A 161 -5.17 10.15 11.29
N ALA A 162 -5.56 9.11 12.02
CA ALA A 162 -4.73 7.93 12.29
C ALA A 162 -4.76 6.89 11.16
N VAL A 163 -5.63 7.05 10.16
CA VAL A 163 -5.78 6.13 9.03
C VAL A 163 -4.84 6.56 7.90
N ALA A 164 -4.03 5.61 7.45
CA ALA A 164 -2.97 5.79 6.47
C ALA A 164 -3.32 5.12 5.15
N ARG A 165 -2.90 5.76 4.05
CA ARG A 165 -2.76 5.13 2.75
C ARG A 165 -1.43 4.41 2.73
N LEU A 166 -1.44 3.12 2.37
CA LEU A 166 -0.24 2.31 2.28
C LEU A 166 0.10 2.11 0.81
N LEU A 167 1.38 2.19 0.49
CA LEU A 167 1.93 1.68 -0.75
C LEU A 167 3.00 0.65 -0.43
N ILE A 168 2.76 -0.59 -0.82
CA ILE A 168 3.61 -1.74 -0.52
C ILE A 168 4.28 -2.22 -1.81
N GLY A 169 5.59 -2.45 -1.77
CA GLY A 169 6.35 -2.89 -2.94
C GLY A 169 6.20 -1.94 -4.14
N GLY A 170 5.99 -0.65 -3.86
CA GLY A 170 5.81 0.40 -4.85
C GLY A 170 4.53 0.32 -5.70
N SER A 171 3.57 -0.54 -5.35
CA SER A 171 2.59 -1.01 -6.34
C SER A 171 1.24 -1.45 -5.75
N SER A 172 1.26 -2.14 -4.62
CA SER A 172 0.06 -2.56 -3.92
C SER A 172 -0.42 -1.42 -3.04
N LEU A 173 -1.71 -1.10 -3.14
CA LEU A 173 -2.36 -0.06 -2.34
C LEU A 173 -3.26 -0.73 -1.34
N CYS A 174 -3.06 -0.41 -0.06
CA CYS A 174 -3.91 -0.84 1.04
C CYS A 174 -4.19 0.33 1.97
N THR A 175 -4.98 0.06 2.99
CA THR A 175 -5.18 0.95 4.13
C THR A 175 -4.52 0.35 5.37
N GLY A 176 -3.94 1.22 6.19
CA GLY A 176 -3.49 0.86 7.53
C GLY A 176 -3.89 1.93 8.52
N TRP A 177 -3.66 1.70 9.80
CA TRP A 177 -4.00 2.67 10.82
C TRP A 177 -3.10 2.56 12.04
N LEU A 178 -2.78 3.72 12.62
CA LEU A 178 -1.97 3.80 13.84
C LEU A 178 -2.75 3.22 15.02
N VAL A 179 -2.13 2.28 15.74
CA VAL A 179 -2.69 1.62 16.90
C VAL A 179 -1.82 1.83 18.14
N GLY A 180 -2.44 2.33 19.21
CA GLY A 180 -1.73 2.65 20.45
C GLY A 180 -0.72 3.79 20.31
N SER A 181 -0.07 4.12 21.41
CA SER A 181 0.74 5.34 21.55
C SER A 181 2.19 5.22 21.06
N GLU A 182 2.55 4.07 20.50
CA GLU A 182 3.94 3.72 20.21
C GLU A 182 4.28 3.79 18.73
N GLY A 183 3.40 4.25 17.84
CA GLY A 183 3.70 4.31 16.40
C GLY A 183 3.69 2.93 15.72
N HIS A 184 2.87 2.02 16.22
CA HIS A 184 2.56 0.78 15.52
C HIS A 184 1.41 1.01 14.55
N LEU A 185 1.37 0.21 13.49
CA LEU A 185 0.34 0.25 12.46
C LEU A 185 -0.22 -1.15 12.22
N LEU A 186 -1.54 -1.26 12.15
CA LEU A 186 -2.26 -2.47 11.75
C LEU A 186 -2.76 -2.36 10.31
N THR A 187 -2.71 -3.47 9.59
CA THR A 187 -3.31 -3.70 8.27
C THR A 187 -3.58 -5.20 8.09
N ASN A 188 -4.01 -5.65 6.90
CA ASN A 188 -4.18 -7.08 6.62
C ASN A 188 -2.85 -7.80 6.38
N HIS A 189 -2.83 -9.12 6.59
CA HIS A 189 -1.68 -9.95 6.23
C HIS A 189 -1.46 -9.93 4.72
N HIS A 190 -2.50 -10.06 3.91
CA HIS A 190 -2.38 -9.99 2.45
C HIS A 190 -1.93 -8.63 1.90
N CYS A 191 -1.81 -7.59 2.75
CA CYS A 191 -1.20 -6.31 2.39
C CYS A 191 0.31 -6.27 2.71
N ILE A 192 0.72 -6.87 3.83
CA ILE A 192 2.10 -6.98 4.28
C ILE A 192 2.30 -8.42 4.77
N GLU A 193 2.65 -9.31 3.84
CA GLU A 193 2.75 -10.76 4.09
C GLU A 193 4.08 -11.10 4.77
N THR A 194 5.13 -10.34 4.45
CA THR A 194 6.51 -10.64 4.81
C THR A 194 7.24 -9.45 5.44
N GLU A 195 8.41 -9.74 6.03
CA GLU A 195 9.32 -8.68 6.50
C GLU A 195 9.84 -7.82 5.34
N ASP A 196 9.99 -8.37 4.14
CA ASP A 196 10.47 -7.64 2.98
C ASP A 196 9.41 -6.67 2.45
N ASP A 197 8.12 -7.01 2.57
CA ASP A 197 7.03 -6.07 2.32
C ASP A 197 7.09 -4.88 3.30
N ALA A 198 7.36 -5.17 4.59
CA ALA A 198 7.49 -4.12 5.61
C ALA A 198 8.72 -3.22 5.37
N LYS A 199 9.81 -3.74 4.81
CA LYS A 199 10.97 -2.92 4.38
C LYS A 199 10.67 -2.07 3.14
N ASN A 200 9.69 -2.45 2.33
CA ASN A 200 9.29 -1.76 1.09
C ASN A 200 7.90 -1.10 1.23
N LEU A 201 7.65 -0.47 2.39
CA LEU A 201 6.36 0.11 2.76
C LEU A 201 6.43 1.63 2.83
N GLN A 202 5.62 2.34 2.05
CA GLN A 202 5.36 3.76 2.28
C GLN A 202 4.06 3.95 3.05
N VAL A 203 4.12 4.72 4.14
CA VAL A 203 2.96 5.05 4.97
C VAL A 203 2.66 6.54 4.84
N GLU A 204 1.50 6.85 4.28
CA GLU A 204 1.05 8.21 4.04
C GLU A 204 -0.13 8.57 4.95
N LEU A 205 0.05 9.56 5.82
CA LEU A 205 -0.99 10.06 6.71
C LEU A 205 -1.49 11.44 6.27
N GLY A 206 -2.79 11.68 6.43
CA GLY A 206 -3.42 12.94 6.01
C GLY A 206 -3.61 13.08 4.50
N ALA A 207 -3.66 11.98 3.75
CA ALA A 207 -3.99 11.98 2.33
C ALA A 207 -5.48 12.29 2.10
N GLU A 208 -5.84 13.57 2.16
CA GLU A 208 -7.19 14.10 2.10
C GLU A 208 -7.20 15.40 1.28
N CYS A 209 -8.22 15.61 0.44
CA CYS A 209 -8.36 16.88 -0.26
C CYS A 209 -8.86 17.98 0.68
N LYS A 210 -8.86 19.23 0.22
CA LYS A 210 -9.31 20.36 1.04
C LYS A 210 -10.83 20.47 1.15
N THR A 211 -11.56 20.03 0.11
CA THR A 211 -13.01 20.18 0.03
C THR A 211 -13.68 18.87 -0.40
N CYS A 212 -14.97 18.74 -0.06
CA CYS A 212 -15.77 17.54 -0.36
C CYS A 212 -15.92 17.30 -1.87
N ASP A 213 -16.03 18.37 -2.65
CA ASP A 213 -16.26 18.31 -4.11
C ASP A 213 -14.96 18.45 -4.94
N ASP A 214 -13.78 18.37 -4.31
CA ASP A 214 -12.50 18.41 -5.04
C ASP A 214 -12.43 17.24 -6.03
N PRO A 215 -12.19 17.47 -7.33
CA PRO A 215 -12.14 16.40 -8.32
C PRO A 215 -11.01 15.39 -8.06
N ASN A 216 -9.97 15.77 -7.30
CA ASN A 216 -8.89 14.86 -6.93
C ASN A 216 -9.32 13.83 -5.86
N ASN A 217 -10.50 13.96 -5.27
CA ASN A 217 -11.04 12.97 -4.32
C ASN A 217 -11.28 11.58 -4.95
N GLN A 218 -11.22 11.47 -6.27
CA GLN A 218 -11.27 10.21 -7.03
C GLN A 218 -10.02 10.00 -7.91
N LYS A 219 -8.93 10.72 -7.62
CA LYS A 219 -7.64 10.53 -8.27
C LYS A 219 -6.79 9.61 -7.40
N GLN A 220 -6.39 8.46 -7.94
CA GLN A 220 -5.45 7.57 -7.25
C GLN A 220 -4.19 8.35 -6.87
N LEU A 221 -3.82 8.25 -5.60
CA LEU A 221 -2.64 8.91 -5.02
C LEU A 221 -2.72 10.46 -5.11
N GLY A 222 -3.92 10.99 -5.36
CA GLY A 222 -4.24 12.41 -5.27
C GLY A 222 -4.21 12.92 -3.82
N CYS A 223 -4.23 14.26 -3.70
CA CYS A 223 -4.24 15.00 -2.44
C CYS A 223 -3.26 14.42 -1.42
N LYS A 224 -1.97 14.49 -1.78
CA LYS A 224 -0.89 13.88 -1.01
C LYS A 224 -0.87 14.39 0.43
N GLY A 225 -0.76 13.45 1.36
CA GLY A 225 -0.47 13.67 2.76
C GLY A 225 1.03 13.70 3.03
N GLU A 226 1.40 13.46 4.28
CA GLU A 226 2.79 13.31 4.70
C GLU A 226 3.19 11.82 4.65
N ILE A 227 4.26 11.50 3.93
CA ILE A 227 4.90 10.19 4.01
C ILE A 227 5.69 10.14 5.32
N VAL A 228 5.14 9.45 6.31
CA VAL A 228 5.70 9.40 7.69
C VAL A 228 6.75 8.32 7.87
N ALA A 229 6.73 7.28 7.03
CA ALA A 229 7.68 6.17 7.03
C ALA A 229 7.81 5.59 5.62
N THR A 230 8.99 5.07 5.28
CA THR A 230 9.29 4.36 4.02
C THR A 230 9.77 2.92 4.23
N ASP A 231 9.84 2.50 5.49
CA ASP A 231 10.00 1.13 5.92
C ASP A 231 9.39 0.98 7.33
N ALA A 232 9.22 -0.26 7.77
CA ALA A 232 8.76 -0.60 9.09
C ALA A 232 9.39 -1.91 9.56
N LYS A 233 9.52 -2.06 10.88
CA LYS A 233 9.86 -3.33 11.49
C LYS A 233 8.61 -4.21 11.54
N PHE A 234 8.69 -5.41 10.97
CA PHE A 234 7.66 -6.44 11.13
C PHE A 234 7.59 -6.90 12.61
N VAL A 235 6.39 -6.93 13.20
CA VAL A 235 6.22 -7.26 14.62
C VAL A 235 5.48 -8.58 14.82
N ALA A 236 4.30 -8.72 14.21
CA ALA A 236 3.48 -9.92 14.32
C ALA A 236 2.51 -9.99 13.13
N SER A 237 2.17 -11.20 12.71
CA SER A 237 1.18 -11.44 11.66
C SER A 237 0.56 -12.81 11.84
N ASP A 238 -0.63 -13.00 11.30
CA ASP A 238 -1.32 -14.30 11.23
C ASP A 238 -2.15 -14.35 9.95
N GLU A 239 -1.92 -15.37 9.13
CA GLU A 239 -2.58 -15.55 7.82
C GLU A 239 -4.07 -15.86 7.97
N LEU A 240 -4.48 -16.62 9.00
CA LEU A 240 -5.87 -17.04 9.21
C LEU A 240 -6.73 -15.96 9.87
N ALA A 241 -6.09 -15.08 10.65
CA ALA A 241 -6.69 -13.86 11.17
C ALA A 241 -6.37 -12.64 10.29
N ASP A 242 -5.79 -12.87 9.11
CA ASP A 242 -5.38 -11.90 8.09
C ASP A 242 -5.04 -10.51 8.62
N PHE A 243 -4.08 -10.43 9.54
CA PHE A 243 -3.58 -9.16 10.05
C PHE A 243 -2.07 -9.14 10.07
N THR A 244 -1.50 -7.95 9.92
CA THR A 244 -0.10 -7.68 10.20
C THR A 244 0.02 -6.43 11.06
N LEU A 245 0.81 -6.54 12.12
CA LEU A 245 1.27 -5.45 12.97
C LEU A 245 2.72 -5.11 12.59
N VAL A 246 2.96 -3.85 12.24
CA VAL A 246 4.30 -3.32 12.03
C VAL A 246 4.59 -2.16 12.98
N LYS A 247 5.87 -1.93 13.28
CA LYS A 247 6.37 -0.76 14.00
C LYS A 247 7.04 0.16 12.99
N LEU A 248 6.48 1.34 12.79
CA LEU A 248 6.98 2.28 11.80
C LEU A 248 8.36 2.83 12.21
N ASN A 249 9.30 2.87 11.28
CA ASN A 249 10.52 3.65 11.45
C ASN A 249 10.22 5.07 10.96
N ILE A 250 9.80 5.91 11.90
CA ILE A 250 9.35 7.28 11.61
C ILE A 250 10.52 8.09 11.06
N LYS A 251 10.29 8.78 9.94
CA LYS A 251 11.29 9.66 9.32
C LYS A 251 11.67 10.80 10.26
N ASP A 252 12.93 11.23 10.18
CA ASP A 252 13.43 12.38 10.93
C ASP A 252 12.57 13.63 10.67
N GLY A 253 12.24 14.35 11.74
CA GLY A 253 11.42 15.56 11.69
C GLY A 253 9.91 15.34 11.61
N VAL A 254 9.43 14.10 11.47
CA VAL A 254 7.99 13.79 11.48
C VAL A 254 7.48 13.65 12.91
N ASP A 255 6.57 14.53 13.33
CA ASP A 255 5.81 14.36 14.57
C ASP A 255 4.57 13.49 14.34
N ILE A 256 4.72 12.18 14.55
CA ILE A 256 3.64 11.21 14.38
C ILE A 256 2.46 11.47 15.34
N LYS A 257 2.68 12.14 16.48
CA LYS A 257 1.65 12.34 17.52
C LYS A 257 0.51 13.23 17.05
N LYS A 258 0.74 14.12 16.08
CA LYS A 258 -0.31 14.99 15.51
C LYS A 258 -1.43 14.21 14.80
N TYR A 259 -1.13 12.97 14.38
CA TYR A 259 -2.10 12.07 13.76
C TYR A 259 -2.90 11.26 14.77
N GLY A 260 -2.46 11.22 16.03
CA GLY A 260 -3.07 10.41 17.08
C GLY A 260 -2.92 8.91 16.80
N TYR A 261 -3.82 8.12 17.37
CA TYR A 261 -3.93 6.69 17.15
C TYR A 261 -5.37 6.25 17.41
N LEU A 262 -5.74 5.10 16.88
CA LEU A 262 -6.99 4.43 17.20
C LEU A 262 -6.79 3.45 18.36
N GLN A 263 -7.89 3.16 19.03
CA GLN A 263 -7.97 2.18 20.10
C GLN A 263 -8.95 1.07 19.72
N ILE A 264 -8.70 -0.13 20.23
CA ILE A 264 -9.43 -1.34 19.97
C ILE A 264 -10.39 -1.60 21.12
N ARG A 265 -11.63 -2.00 20.79
CA ARG A 265 -12.54 -2.61 21.74
C ARG A 265 -12.29 -4.13 21.78
N PRO A 266 -11.75 -4.68 22.87
CA PRO A 266 -11.28 -6.06 22.91
C PRO A 266 -12.41 -7.09 22.84
N GLU A 267 -13.66 -6.69 23.12
CA GLU A 267 -14.84 -7.55 22.99
C GLU A 267 -15.25 -7.80 21.53
N GLY A 268 -14.65 -7.11 20.56
CA GLY A 268 -14.92 -7.34 19.15
C GLY A 268 -16.23 -6.72 18.64
N PRO A 269 -16.67 -7.13 17.44
CA PRO A 269 -17.87 -6.63 16.81
C PRO A 269 -19.13 -7.29 17.39
N LYS A 270 -20.22 -6.52 17.52
CA LYS A 270 -21.52 -6.96 18.04
C LYS A 270 -22.56 -6.93 16.94
N LEU A 271 -23.38 -7.99 16.86
CA LEU A 271 -24.48 -8.06 15.89
C LEU A 271 -25.41 -6.84 16.02
N ASN A 272 -25.80 -6.27 14.88
CA ASN A 272 -26.62 -5.06 14.73
C ASN A 272 -25.99 -3.76 15.24
N GLU A 273 -24.72 -3.76 15.68
CA GLU A 273 -24.09 -2.50 16.07
C GLU A 273 -23.85 -1.62 14.84
N GLN A 274 -23.97 -0.30 15.03
CA GLN A 274 -23.68 0.66 13.98
C GLN A 274 -22.18 0.85 13.84
N ILE A 275 -21.71 0.79 12.60
CA ILE A 275 -20.30 0.88 12.24
C ILE A 275 -20.08 1.85 11.07
N HIS A 276 -18.84 2.28 10.92
CA HIS A 276 -18.35 2.91 9.70
C HIS A 276 -16.95 2.42 9.36
N ILE A 277 -16.54 2.64 8.11
CA ILE A 277 -15.23 2.23 7.60
C ILE A 277 -14.50 3.47 7.08
N LEU A 278 -13.22 3.53 7.41
CA LEU A 278 -12.31 4.59 6.99
C LEU A 278 -11.21 3.98 6.14
N GLY A 279 -11.03 4.44 4.92
CA GLY A 279 -9.98 3.87 4.08
C GLY A 279 -9.65 4.66 2.84
N HIS A 280 -8.73 4.10 2.09
CA HIS A 280 -8.19 4.64 0.85
C HIS A 280 -8.58 3.75 -0.33
N ALA A 281 -9.88 3.66 -0.58
CA ALA A 281 -10.46 3.00 -1.73
C ALA A 281 -9.68 3.35 -3.02
N VAL A 282 -9.16 2.36 -3.74
CA VAL A 282 -8.41 2.53 -5.00
C VAL A 282 -7.16 3.41 -4.84
N GLY A 283 -6.65 3.58 -3.61
CA GLY A 283 -5.60 4.55 -3.27
C GLY A 283 -6.03 6.02 -3.39
N TRP A 284 -7.33 6.31 -3.44
CA TRP A 284 -7.85 7.67 -3.43
C TRP A 284 -7.55 8.40 -2.11
N PRO A 285 -7.72 9.73 -2.05
CA PRO A 285 -7.82 10.44 -0.79
C PRO A 285 -8.86 9.80 0.13
N LYS A 286 -8.67 9.91 1.44
CA LYS A 286 -9.44 9.18 2.45
C LYS A 286 -10.94 9.33 2.27
N ARG A 287 -11.65 8.23 2.44
CA ARG A 287 -13.10 8.16 2.34
C ARG A 287 -13.69 7.48 3.56
N PHE A 288 -14.93 7.85 3.85
CA PHE A 288 -15.75 7.24 4.86
C PHE A 288 -16.89 6.51 4.16
N ALA A 289 -17.05 5.22 4.44
CA ALA A 289 -18.25 4.47 4.14
C ALA A 289 -19.09 4.39 5.43
N ILE A 290 -20.19 5.13 5.45
CA ILE A 290 -21.04 5.30 6.66
C ILE A 290 -22.45 4.79 6.43
N VAL A 291 -22.98 5.00 5.22
CA VAL A 291 -24.36 4.69 4.90
C VAL A 291 -24.44 3.59 3.85
N THR A 292 -25.47 2.77 3.98
CA THR A 292 -25.89 1.76 3.02
C THR A 292 -26.57 2.40 1.81
N GLN A 293 -26.91 1.58 0.82
CA GLN A 293 -27.60 2.02 -0.39
C GLN A 293 -28.99 2.66 -0.12
N ASN A 294 -29.67 2.25 0.94
CA ASN A 294 -30.96 2.82 1.37
C ASN A 294 -30.82 4.05 2.29
N GLY A 295 -29.59 4.55 2.51
CA GLY A 295 -29.33 5.74 3.33
C GLY A 295 -29.33 5.49 4.83
N GLN A 296 -29.43 4.24 5.29
CA GLN A 296 -29.29 3.89 6.70
C GLN A 296 -27.82 3.78 7.10
N LEU A 297 -27.52 3.87 8.40
CA LEU A 297 -26.17 3.63 8.89
C LEU A 297 -25.77 2.16 8.66
N GLY A 298 -24.50 1.93 8.31
CA GLY A 298 -23.93 0.60 8.24
C GLY A 298 -24.02 -0.12 9.59
N THR A 299 -24.29 -1.42 9.54
CA THR A 299 -24.35 -2.25 10.74
C THR A 299 -23.66 -3.59 10.51
N VAL A 300 -23.26 -4.23 11.61
CA VAL A 300 -22.83 -5.64 11.59
C VAL A 300 -24.07 -6.52 11.35
N THR A 301 -24.09 -7.22 10.23
CA THR A 301 -25.22 -8.06 9.80
C THR A 301 -25.08 -9.52 10.22
N ASN A 302 -23.86 -9.99 10.44
CA ASN A 302 -23.56 -11.38 10.78
C ASN A 302 -22.40 -11.43 11.78
N SER A 303 -22.49 -12.29 12.78
CA SER A 303 -21.40 -12.52 13.74
C SER A 303 -20.32 -13.48 13.24
N SER A 304 -20.64 -14.30 12.24
CA SER A 304 -19.75 -15.31 11.64
C SER A 304 -20.23 -15.64 10.23
N ILE A 305 -19.35 -15.46 9.25
CA ILE A 305 -19.54 -15.87 7.85
C ILE A 305 -18.21 -16.44 7.30
N PRO A 306 -18.27 -17.44 6.42
CA PRO A 306 -17.15 -17.74 5.54
C PRO A 306 -17.09 -16.67 4.43
N SER A 307 -15.93 -16.05 4.27
CA SER A 307 -15.66 -15.09 3.19
C SER A 307 -14.23 -15.32 2.67
N CYS A 308 -13.32 -14.34 2.68
CA CYS A 308 -11.90 -14.55 2.41
C CYS A 308 -11.23 -15.39 3.51
N GLN A 309 -11.71 -15.31 4.75
CA GLN A 309 -11.35 -16.21 5.84
C GLN A 309 -12.54 -17.08 6.30
N PRO A 310 -12.31 -18.23 6.95
CA PRO A 310 -13.37 -19.12 7.40
C PRO A 310 -14.35 -18.52 8.43
N ASP A 311 -13.92 -17.53 9.21
CA ASP A 311 -14.74 -16.91 10.25
C ASP A 311 -14.49 -15.40 10.40
N GLU A 312 -15.31 -14.64 9.70
CA GLU A 312 -15.37 -13.18 9.69
C GLU A 312 -16.73 -12.67 10.16
N PHE A 313 -16.82 -11.41 10.58
CA PHE A 313 -18.13 -10.77 10.77
C PHE A 313 -18.58 -10.11 9.46
N GLY A 314 -19.89 -10.07 9.25
CA GLY A 314 -20.51 -9.54 8.03
C GLY A 314 -21.02 -8.12 8.21
N TYR A 315 -20.94 -7.31 7.17
CA TYR A 315 -21.62 -5.99 7.07
C TYR A 315 -21.84 -5.56 5.63
N VAL A 316 -22.60 -4.48 5.44
CA VAL A 316 -22.91 -3.93 4.11
C VAL A 316 -22.56 -2.44 4.08
N LEU A 317 -21.41 -2.11 3.51
CA LEU A 317 -20.90 -0.75 3.29
C LEU A 317 -20.06 -0.75 2.01
N ASP A 318 -20.00 0.36 1.29
CA ASP A 318 -19.23 0.40 0.04
C ASP A 318 -17.72 0.32 0.32
N THR A 319 -17.06 -0.64 -0.34
CA THR A 319 -15.61 -0.87 -0.28
C THR A 319 -15.10 -1.09 -1.71
N GLN A 320 -13.85 -0.74 -1.98
CA GLN A 320 -13.16 -0.88 -3.27
C GLN A 320 -11.65 -1.02 -3.02
N GLY A 321 -11.04 -1.97 -3.70
CA GLY A 321 -9.67 -2.46 -3.55
C GLY A 321 -8.71 -1.39 -3.07
N GLY A 322 -8.09 -1.66 -1.93
CA GLY A 322 -7.29 -0.71 -1.17
C GLY A 322 -7.94 -0.29 0.14
N ASN A 323 -9.22 -0.62 0.41
CA ASN A 323 -9.69 -0.62 1.80
C ASN A 323 -9.22 -1.84 2.58
N SER A 324 -8.62 -2.87 1.97
CA SER A 324 -7.90 -3.91 2.71
C SER A 324 -7.07 -3.31 3.84
N GLY A 325 -7.33 -3.75 5.07
CA GLY A 325 -6.69 -3.29 6.30
C GLY A 325 -7.37 -2.10 6.97
N SER A 326 -8.45 -1.57 6.39
CA SER A 326 -9.21 -0.44 6.95
C SER A 326 -9.81 -0.78 8.30
N PRO A 327 -9.76 0.12 9.29
CA PRO A 327 -10.45 -0.07 10.54
C PRO A 327 -11.97 -0.01 10.32
N VAL A 328 -12.67 -0.99 10.90
CA VAL A 328 -14.13 -0.94 11.10
C VAL A 328 -14.37 -0.40 12.51
N ILE A 329 -15.01 0.76 12.61
CA ILE A 329 -15.14 1.52 13.86
C ILE A 329 -16.60 1.54 14.32
N SER A 330 -16.83 1.28 15.60
CA SER A 330 -18.17 1.40 16.20
C SER A 330 -18.58 2.86 16.32
N ASN A 331 -19.82 3.17 15.93
CA ASN A 331 -20.39 4.52 16.10
C ASN A 331 -20.74 4.83 17.57
N VAL A 332 -20.69 3.84 18.46
CA VAL A 332 -21.09 3.99 19.87
C VAL A 332 -19.94 4.52 20.72
N ASP A 333 -18.76 3.90 20.61
CA ASP A 333 -17.59 4.18 21.46
C ASP A 333 -16.38 4.68 20.68
N ASN A 334 -16.48 4.80 19.35
CA ASN A 334 -15.41 5.23 18.45
C ASN A 334 -14.13 4.38 18.58
N ALA A 335 -14.29 3.11 18.95
CA ALA A 335 -13.22 2.13 18.98
C ALA A 335 -13.29 1.21 17.75
N VAL A 336 -12.14 0.68 17.36
CA VAL A 336 -12.02 -0.32 16.30
C VAL A 336 -12.59 -1.65 16.81
N VAL A 337 -13.49 -2.24 16.03
CA VAL A 337 -14.17 -3.51 16.30
C VAL A 337 -13.81 -4.59 15.27
N GLY A 338 -13.17 -4.20 14.17
CA GLY A 338 -12.71 -5.13 13.16
C GLY A 338 -11.78 -4.50 12.14
N ILE A 339 -11.24 -5.34 11.26
CA ILE A 339 -10.41 -4.93 10.12
C ILE A 339 -11.13 -5.39 8.87
N HIS A 340 -11.43 -4.48 7.93
CA HIS A 340 -11.99 -4.89 6.65
C HIS A 340 -11.00 -5.79 5.92
N ASN A 341 -11.48 -6.93 5.42
CA ASN A 341 -10.68 -7.89 4.67
C ASN A 341 -11.23 -8.14 3.26
N CYS A 342 -12.54 -8.40 3.16
CA CYS A 342 -13.10 -8.99 1.95
C CYS A 342 -14.37 -8.28 1.49
N GLY A 343 -14.50 -8.08 0.18
CA GLY A 343 -15.77 -7.66 -0.43
C GLY A 343 -16.69 -8.85 -0.72
N GLY A 344 -17.98 -8.72 -0.41
CA GLY A 344 -19.01 -9.70 -0.80
C GLY A 344 -20.24 -9.10 -1.46
N CYS A 345 -20.35 -7.77 -1.45
CA CYS A 345 -21.43 -7.02 -2.06
C CYS A 345 -21.47 -7.14 -3.60
N PRO A 346 -22.64 -6.94 -4.25
CA PRO A 346 -23.98 -6.87 -3.66
C PRO A 346 -24.59 -8.25 -3.36
N THR A 347 -23.89 -9.34 -3.69
CA THR A 347 -24.41 -10.72 -3.60
C THR A 347 -24.40 -11.31 -2.19
N GLY A 348 -23.63 -10.70 -1.29
CA GLY A 348 -23.49 -11.07 0.11
C GLY A 348 -22.92 -9.91 0.93
N PRO A 349 -22.71 -10.12 2.24
CA PRO A 349 -22.05 -9.13 3.08
C PRO A 349 -20.55 -9.07 2.77
N ASN A 350 -19.94 -7.90 2.96
CA ASN A 350 -18.50 -7.81 3.11
C ASN A 350 -18.05 -8.53 4.38
N GLY A 351 -16.81 -9.01 4.39
CA GLY A 351 -16.18 -9.68 5.51
C GLY A 351 -15.14 -8.81 6.21
N GLY A 352 -15.15 -8.83 7.54
CA GLY A 352 -14.14 -8.24 8.37
C GLY A 352 -13.54 -9.23 9.37
N ILE A 353 -12.25 -9.09 9.63
CA ILE A 353 -11.55 -9.79 10.72
C ILE A 353 -12.04 -9.24 12.05
N LYS A 354 -12.47 -10.13 12.93
CA LYS A 354 -12.91 -9.78 14.28
C LYS A 354 -11.70 -9.35 15.12
N ILE A 355 -11.72 -8.14 15.67
CA ILE A 355 -10.54 -7.56 16.32
C ILE A 355 -10.17 -8.27 17.64
N ASP A 356 -11.13 -8.93 18.29
CA ASP A 356 -10.92 -9.76 19.47
C ASP A 356 -9.92 -10.90 19.20
N LYS A 357 -10.01 -11.56 18.05
CA LYS A 357 -9.03 -12.58 17.62
C LYS A 357 -7.63 -12.00 17.47
N VAL A 358 -7.51 -10.85 16.84
CA VAL A 358 -6.23 -10.14 16.64
C VAL A 358 -5.63 -9.77 18.00
N VAL A 359 -6.44 -9.24 18.92
CA VAL A 359 -6.01 -8.90 20.28
C VAL A 359 -5.51 -10.13 21.03
N ASP A 360 -6.20 -11.27 20.93
CA ASP A 360 -5.78 -12.51 21.59
C ASP A 360 -4.44 -13.03 21.06
N ILE A 361 -4.23 -12.97 19.74
CA ILE A 361 -2.95 -13.36 19.10
C ILE A 361 -1.83 -12.41 19.57
N LEU A 362 -2.05 -11.09 19.51
CA LEU A 362 -1.06 -10.10 19.92
C LEU A 362 -0.72 -10.18 21.42
N LYS A 363 -1.70 -10.47 22.29
CA LYS A 363 -1.45 -10.69 23.73
C LYS A 363 -0.59 -11.93 23.96
N LYS A 364 -0.89 -13.04 23.28
CA LYS A 364 -0.09 -14.28 23.38
C LYS A 364 1.34 -14.07 22.90
N ALA A 365 1.53 -13.25 21.86
CA ALA A 365 2.83 -12.88 21.35
C ALA A 365 3.54 -11.77 22.16
N ASN A 366 2.90 -11.22 23.21
CA ASN A 366 3.38 -10.05 23.95
C ASN A 366 3.73 -8.85 23.03
N ALA A 367 2.92 -8.65 21.99
CA ALA A 367 3.13 -7.68 20.92
C ALA A 367 2.07 -6.56 20.89
N LEU A 368 1.11 -6.58 21.83
CA LEU A 368 0.05 -5.57 21.88
C LEU A 368 0.64 -4.19 22.25
N PRO A 369 0.50 -3.15 21.39
CA PRO A 369 1.07 -1.85 21.67
C PRO A 369 0.49 -1.19 22.91
N LYS A 370 1.26 -0.34 23.57
CA LYS A 370 0.78 0.47 24.68
C LYS A 370 -0.39 1.35 24.25
N ASP A 371 -1.38 1.51 25.12
CA ASP A 371 -2.60 2.32 24.91
C ASP A 371 -3.47 1.86 23.71
N ALA A 372 -3.23 0.66 23.16
CA ALA A 372 -3.99 0.11 22.04
C ALA A 372 -5.43 -0.29 22.41
N ILE A 373 -5.70 -0.59 23.69
CA ILE A 373 -7.03 -1.01 24.15
C ILE A 373 -7.80 0.21 24.67
N ALA A 374 -9.02 0.41 24.18
CA ALA A 374 -9.91 1.44 24.70
C ALA A 374 -10.21 1.14 26.18
N GLY A 375 -10.14 2.17 27.02
CA GLY A 375 -10.60 2.04 28.41
C GLY A 375 -12.06 1.61 28.43
N LYS A 376 -12.47 0.82 29.44
CA LYS A 376 -13.88 0.43 29.59
C LYS A 376 -14.75 1.70 29.48
N PRO A 377 -15.80 1.73 28.63
CA PRO A 377 -16.77 2.80 28.65
C PRO A 377 -17.24 2.97 30.10
N ALA A 378 -17.28 4.20 30.61
CA ALA A 378 -17.89 4.45 31.90
C ALA A 378 -19.33 3.93 31.83
N CYS A 379 -19.63 2.88 32.61
CA CYS A 379 -20.95 2.28 32.72
C CYS A 379 -21.95 3.26 33.35
#